data_AF-A0AAD9Y2W9-F1
#
_entry.id   AF-A0AAD9Y2W9-F1
#
_cell.length_a   1.000
_cell.length_b   1.000
_cell.length_c   1.000
_cell.angle_alpha   90.00
_cell.angle_beta   90.00
_cell.angle_gamma   90.00
#
_symmetry.space_group_name_H-M   'P 1'
#
loop_
_entity.id
_entity.type
_entity.pdbx_description
1 polymer ?
#
loop_
_entity_poly.entity_id
_entity_poly.type
_entity_poly.pdbx_seq_one_letter_code
_entity_poly.pdbx_strand_id
1 'polypeptide(L)'
;MSLEASETGPILFQPGAIHPQDFPQQATLKQCTSNIPRFLFRLAGPLSAGETSTTSVSSRAWLNNSPTRHHDIFSTPPFCPALVAHKLEDHLLSLYNFDSNLVSWTSSLLFALHYAVHRHYTGESPQDLYLLVVDTTQFPEGALIRDLEAIDAFRSYSRIAPDKDGLQRLWRWRSGNAYFGEYLSQGRLPLETELCERVSLQALREAGLRSLFPALWYRDLPATWCGAVLILRMELGSSSTGMEAGDVRRAIRLAGCFNNRRFRMPMVFMFLGLCPRRVGDGAAALLGRELLESSEFAGKLRLPGGSAKQLPDN
;
A
#
# COMPACT_ATOMS: atom_id res chain seq x y z
N MET A 1 -3.01 19.65 -35.91
CA MET A 1 -1.81 19.31 -35.12
C MET A 1 -2.03 19.82 -33.71
N SER A 2 -1.91 18.89 -32.78
CA SER A 2 -2.18 18.90 -31.34
C SER A 2 -1.62 20.10 -30.54
N LEU A 3 -2.55 20.87 -29.97
CA LEU A 3 -2.48 21.42 -28.61
C LEU A 3 -3.04 20.28 -27.71
N GLU A 4 -2.51 19.83 -26.58
CA GLU A 4 -1.77 20.50 -25.52
C GLU A 4 -0.88 19.46 -24.81
N ALA A 5 0.40 19.77 -24.63
CA ALA A 5 1.24 19.11 -23.65
C ALA A 5 1.19 19.94 -22.37
N SER A 6 0.33 19.58 -21.41
CA SER A 6 0.39 20.02 -20.00
C SER A 6 -0.52 19.20 -19.04
N GLU A 7 -0.60 17.87 -19.19
CA GLU A 7 -1.34 16.97 -18.27
C GLU A 7 -0.43 15.94 -17.55
N THR A 8 0.82 16.31 -17.25
CA THR A 8 1.90 15.31 -17.07
C THR A 8 2.21 14.90 -15.63
N GLY A 9 1.64 15.56 -14.60
CA GLY A 9 1.97 15.32 -13.19
C GLY A 9 0.81 14.83 -12.33
N PRO A 10 1.08 14.31 -11.12
CA PRO A 10 0.04 13.94 -10.17
C PRO A 10 -0.75 15.15 -9.68
N ILE A 11 -2.02 14.95 -9.38
CA ILE A 11 -2.84 15.95 -8.68
C ILE A 11 -2.45 15.92 -7.21
N LEU A 12 -2.00 17.06 -6.72
CA LEU A 12 -1.56 17.20 -5.34
C LEU A 12 -2.72 17.59 -4.43
N PHE A 13 -2.77 17.02 -3.24
CA PHE A 13 -3.54 17.57 -2.13
C PHE A 13 -2.94 18.90 -1.71
N GLN A 14 -3.72 19.98 -1.80
CA GLN A 14 -3.29 21.33 -1.45
C GLN A 14 -4.09 21.86 -0.26
N PRO A 15 -3.94 21.29 0.95
CA PRO A 15 -4.62 21.83 2.14
C PRO A 15 -4.25 23.31 2.37
N GLY A 16 -3.06 23.74 1.91
CA GLY A 16 -2.62 25.14 1.91
C GLY A 16 -3.54 26.12 1.17
N ALA A 17 -4.38 25.65 0.24
CA ALA A 17 -5.31 26.49 -0.50
C ALA A 17 -6.56 26.88 0.32
N ILE A 18 -6.85 26.16 1.40
CA ILE A 18 -7.96 26.48 2.30
C ILE A 18 -7.55 27.67 3.19
N HIS A 19 -8.42 28.64 3.43
CA HIS A 19 -8.09 29.70 4.36
C HIS A 19 -8.16 29.19 5.82
N PRO A 20 -7.18 29.47 6.70
CA PRO A 20 -7.18 28.94 8.07
C PRO A 20 -8.41 29.32 8.90
N GLN A 21 -9.06 30.45 8.61
CA GLN A 21 -10.29 30.85 9.27
C GLN A 21 -11.51 30.01 8.83
N ASP A 22 -11.49 29.49 7.60
CA ASP A 22 -12.56 28.65 7.07
C ASP A 22 -12.40 27.19 7.54
N PHE A 23 -11.17 26.80 7.90
CA PHE A 23 -10.85 25.43 8.32
C PHE A 23 -9.64 25.36 9.27
N PRO A 24 -9.86 25.42 10.60
CA PRO A 24 -8.78 25.41 11.59
C PRO A 24 -7.88 24.17 11.54
N GLN A 25 -8.37 23.04 11.05
CA GLN A 25 -7.64 21.76 10.93
C GLN A 25 -6.66 21.73 9.74
N GLN A 26 -6.57 22.81 8.97
CA GLN A 26 -5.71 22.93 7.79
C GLN A 26 -4.23 22.63 8.09
N ALA A 27 -3.71 23.18 9.20
CA ALA A 27 -2.30 23.01 9.55
C ALA A 27 -1.94 21.55 9.80
N THR A 28 -2.83 20.80 10.46
CA THR A 28 -2.70 19.35 10.67
C THR A 28 -2.71 18.61 9.33
N LEU A 29 -3.67 18.90 8.43
CA LEU A 29 -3.71 18.27 7.11
C LEU A 29 -2.43 18.49 6.30
N LYS A 30 -1.84 19.70 6.39
CA LYS A 30 -0.59 20.01 5.70
C LYS A 30 0.61 19.20 6.23
N GLN A 31 0.64 18.87 7.52
CA GLN A 31 1.72 18.03 8.05
C GLN A 31 1.59 16.57 7.55
N CYS A 32 0.38 16.11 7.26
CA CYS A 32 0.08 14.73 6.88
C CYS A 32 0.34 14.42 5.39
N THR A 33 0.66 15.42 4.58
CA THR A 33 1.20 15.23 3.23
C THR A 33 2.71 14.91 3.23
N SER A 34 3.34 14.98 4.41
CA SER A 34 4.72 14.58 4.67
C SER A 34 4.78 13.25 5.44
N ASN A 35 5.97 12.65 5.57
CA ASN A 35 6.17 11.37 6.27
C ASN A 35 5.40 10.17 5.68
N ILE A 36 5.32 10.15 4.35
CA ILE A 36 4.77 9.00 3.62
C ILE A 36 5.73 7.81 3.77
N PRO A 37 5.23 6.61 4.13
CA PRO A 37 6.05 5.40 4.16
C PRO A 37 6.73 5.17 2.82
N ARG A 38 8.00 4.74 2.85
CA ARG A 38 8.78 4.51 1.62
C ARG A 38 8.09 3.56 0.64
N PHE A 39 7.36 2.57 1.15
CA PHE A 39 6.65 1.60 0.31
C PHE A 39 5.17 1.65 0.58
N LEU A 40 4.39 1.76 -0.49
CA LEU A 40 2.96 1.58 -0.48
C LEU A 40 2.57 0.47 -1.46
N PHE A 41 1.46 -0.17 -1.15
CA PHE A 41 0.89 -1.28 -1.89
C PHE A 41 -0.49 -0.91 -2.42
N ARG A 42 -0.83 -1.48 -3.56
CA ARG A 42 -2.19 -1.48 -4.10
C ARG A 42 -2.46 -2.83 -4.71
N LEU A 43 -3.60 -3.41 -4.37
CA LEU A 43 -4.12 -4.56 -5.09
C LEU A 43 -4.89 -4.08 -6.31
N ALA A 44 -4.57 -4.65 -7.47
CA ALA A 44 -5.30 -4.45 -8.70
C ALA A 44 -5.78 -5.79 -9.26
N GLY A 45 -6.83 -5.72 -10.08
CA GLY A 45 -7.51 -6.84 -10.71
C GLY A 45 -8.76 -6.39 -11.46
N PRO A 46 -9.43 -7.26 -12.22
CA PRO A 46 -10.51 -6.89 -13.14
C PRO A 46 -11.64 -6.05 -12.55
N LEU A 47 -11.97 -6.27 -11.27
CA LEU A 47 -13.05 -5.55 -10.59
C LEU A 47 -12.59 -4.29 -9.83
N SER A 48 -11.34 -3.88 -9.98
CA SER A 48 -10.83 -2.70 -9.25
C SER A 48 -11.44 -1.42 -9.80
N ALA A 49 -11.74 -0.47 -8.92
CA ALA A 49 -12.09 0.87 -9.33
C ALA A 49 -10.88 1.60 -9.93
N GLY A 50 -11.07 2.23 -11.09
CA GLY A 50 -10.00 2.90 -11.80
C GLY A 50 -9.10 1.93 -12.58
N GLU A 51 -7.95 2.42 -13.01
CA GLU A 51 -6.96 1.63 -13.76
C GLU A 51 -5.64 1.58 -12.98
N THR A 52 -4.94 0.47 -13.07
CA THR A 52 -3.64 0.29 -12.42
C THR A 52 -2.72 -0.47 -13.37
N SER A 53 -1.65 0.20 -13.80
CA SER A 53 -0.60 -0.37 -14.63
C SER A 53 0.77 -0.16 -13.98
N THR A 54 1.86 -0.50 -14.69
CA THR A 54 3.23 -0.19 -14.27
C THR A 54 3.71 1.19 -14.70
N THR A 55 2.84 1.99 -15.34
CA THR A 55 3.17 3.34 -15.83
C THR A 55 2.25 4.41 -15.25
N SER A 56 1.07 4.05 -14.75
CA SER A 56 0.21 4.94 -13.99
C SER A 56 -0.86 4.20 -13.19
N VAL A 57 -1.38 4.87 -12.17
CA VAL A 57 -2.62 4.50 -11.48
C VAL A 57 -3.63 5.63 -11.62
N SER A 58 -4.84 5.32 -12.05
CA SER A 58 -5.87 6.30 -12.37
C SER A 58 -7.14 6.04 -11.56
N SER A 59 -7.76 7.09 -11.05
CA SER A 59 -9.04 7.05 -10.35
C SER A 59 -10.20 6.66 -11.29
N ARG A 60 -11.36 6.33 -10.72
CA ARG A 60 -12.58 6.12 -11.51
C ARG A 60 -12.97 7.40 -12.25
N ALA A 61 -12.85 8.55 -11.58
CA ALA A 61 -13.12 9.85 -12.21
C ALA A 61 -12.28 10.08 -13.46
N TRP A 62 -11.00 9.67 -13.44
CA TRP A 62 -10.13 9.76 -14.60
C TRP A 62 -10.63 8.89 -15.76
N LEU A 63 -10.90 7.61 -15.51
CA LEU A 63 -11.39 6.68 -16.54
C LEU A 63 -12.71 7.10 -17.17
N ASN A 64 -13.63 7.59 -16.35
CA ASN A 64 -14.96 8.02 -16.80
C ASN A 64 -14.95 9.42 -17.41
N ASN A 65 -13.77 10.04 -17.60
CA ASN A 65 -13.65 11.40 -18.11
C ASN A 65 -14.47 12.41 -17.28
N SER A 66 -14.61 12.17 -15.97
CA SER A 66 -15.42 12.97 -15.05
C SER A 66 -14.90 14.41 -14.96
N PRO A 67 -15.79 15.42 -14.81
CA PRO A 67 -15.38 16.81 -14.58
C PRO A 67 -14.50 16.99 -13.33
N THR A 68 -14.59 16.07 -12.37
CA THR A 68 -13.82 16.15 -11.12
C THR A 68 -12.41 15.57 -11.20
N ARG A 69 -12.04 14.96 -12.34
CA ARG A 69 -10.80 14.18 -12.47
C ARG A 69 -9.53 14.99 -12.31
N HIS A 70 -9.59 16.31 -12.52
CA HIS A 70 -8.46 17.25 -12.40
C HIS A 70 -8.53 18.09 -11.11
N HIS A 71 -9.50 17.84 -10.23
CA HIS A 71 -9.73 18.68 -9.07
C HIS A 71 -9.13 18.06 -7.81
N ASP A 72 -8.34 18.86 -7.10
CA ASP A 72 -8.03 18.59 -5.71
C ASP A 72 -9.32 18.70 -4.88
N ILE A 73 -9.60 17.65 -4.12
CA ILE A 73 -10.77 17.58 -3.24
C ILE A 73 -10.80 18.73 -2.22
N PHE A 74 -9.64 19.26 -1.81
CA PHE A 74 -9.54 20.37 -0.86
C PHE A 74 -9.68 21.76 -1.48
N SER A 75 -9.56 21.86 -2.81
CA SER A 75 -9.46 23.13 -3.52
C SER A 75 -10.66 23.41 -4.44
N THR A 76 -11.82 22.80 -4.19
CA THR A 76 -13.04 23.06 -4.98
C THR A 76 -13.69 24.38 -4.54
N PRO A 77 -13.77 25.44 -5.37
CA PRO A 77 -14.42 26.70 -5.00
C PRO A 77 -15.95 26.65 -5.27
N PRO A 78 -16.79 27.17 -4.35
CA PRO A 78 -16.45 27.60 -3.00
C PRO A 78 -16.09 26.40 -2.11
N PHE A 79 -15.07 26.57 -1.25
CA PHE A 79 -14.65 25.52 -0.35
C PHE A 79 -15.79 25.12 0.60
N CYS A 80 -16.09 23.82 0.64
CA CYS A 80 -17.20 23.29 1.43
C CYS A 80 -16.74 22.02 2.17
N PRO A 81 -16.43 22.11 3.48
CA PRO A 81 -16.01 20.96 4.28
C PRO A 81 -16.99 19.78 4.24
N ALA A 82 -18.29 20.08 4.18
CA ALA A 82 -19.33 19.05 4.08
C ALA A 82 -19.29 18.29 2.75
N LEU A 83 -18.93 18.95 1.64
CA LEU A 83 -18.74 18.28 0.35
C LEU A 83 -17.49 17.41 0.36
N VAL A 84 -16.40 17.88 0.99
CA VAL A 84 -15.18 17.09 1.16
C VAL A 84 -15.45 15.84 2.00
N ALA A 85 -16.11 16.00 3.15
CA ALA A 85 -16.53 14.89 3.99
C ALA A 85 -17.36 13.88 3.21
N HIS A 86 -18.35 14.34 2.44
CA HIS A 86 -19.20 13.46 1.65
C HIS A 86 -18.44 12.70 0.56
N LYS A 87 -17.49 13.33 -0.12
CA LYS A 87 -16.62 12.67 -1.12
C LYS A 87 -15.66 11.67 -0.47
N LEU A 88 -15.13 11.97 0.71
CA LEU A 88 -14.30 11.04 1.50
C LEU A 88 -15.14 9.82 1.94
N GLU A 89 -16.34 10.03 2.46
CA GLU A 89 -17.27 8.96 2.83
C GLU A 89 -17.59 8.06 1.65
N ASP A 90 -17.98 8.65 0.53
CA ASP A 90 -18.34 7.93 -0.68
C ASP A 90 -17.22 6.97 -1.14
N HIS A 91 -15.98 7.44 -1.08
CA HIS A 91 -14.81 6.65 -1.42
C HIS A 91 -14.51 5.56 -0.37
N LEU A 92 -14.32 5.96 0.89
CA LEU A 92 -13.82 5.08 1.95
C LEU A 92 -14.82 3.99 2.35
N LEU A 93 -16.11 4.24 2.15
CA LEU A 93 -17.19 3.29 2.40
C LEU A 93 -17.65 2.59 1.12
N SER A 94 -17.06 2.93 -0.03
CA SER A 94 -17.44 2.39 -1.33
C SER A 94 -18.96 2.51 -1.58
N LEU A 95 -19.51 3.71 -1.41
CA LEU A 95 -20.95 3.97 -1.64
C LEU A 95 -21.26 4.21 -3.12
N TYR A 96 -20.26 4.60 -3.92
CA TYR A 96 -20.35 4.77 -5.37
C TYR A 96 -21.38 5.82 -5.84
N ASN A 97 -21.71 6.80 -5.00
CA ASN A 97 -22.56 7.93 -5.38
C ASN A 97 -21.84 8.91 -6.33
N PHE A 98 -20.50 8.93 -6.29
CA PHE A 98 -19.69 9.74 -7.21
C PHE A 98 -18.69 8.89 -7.99
N ASP A 99 -18.31 9.45 -9.13
CA ASP A 99 -17.03 9.14 -9.73
C ASP A 99 -15.92 9.66 -8.82
N SER A 100 -15.48 8.80 -7.90
CA SER A 100 -14.44 9.18 -6.95
C SER A 100 -13.15 9.52 -7.68
N ASN A 101 -12.61 10.71 -7.39
CA ASN A 101 -11.30 11.13 -7.85
C ASN A 101 -10.15 10.56 -6.98
N LEU A 102 -10.47 9.81 -5.93
CA LEU A 102 -9.51 9.25 -5.00
C LEU A 102 -9.09 7.83 -5.41
N VAL A 103 -7.89 7.44 -5.00
CA VAL A 103 -7.32 6.10 -5.18
C VAL A 103 -6.70 5.64 -3.86
N SER A 104 -7.16 4.51 -3.33
CA SER A 104 -6.58 3.90 -2.12
C SER A 104 -5.26 3.18 -2.38
N TRP A 105 -4.37 3.35 -1.43
CA TRP A 105 -3.09 2.68 -1.22
C TRP A 105 -3.01 2.18 0.22
N THR A 106 -2.12 1.24 0.51
CA THR A 106 -1.88 0.79 1.89
C THR A 106 -0.39 0.62 2.19
N SER A 107 0.05 0.98 3.38
CA SER A 107 1.40 0.62 3.87
C SER A 107 1.46 -0.77 4.50
N SER A 108 0.33 -1.47 4.61
CA SER A 108 0.22 -2.78 5.26
C SER A 108 0.21 -3.89 4.21
N LEU A 109 1.37 -4.56 4.03
CA LEU A 109 1.45 -5.75 3.19
C LEU A 109 0.45 -6.83 3.66
N LEU A 110 0.27 -6.98 4.97
CA LEU A 110 -0.70 -7.89 5.57
C LEU A 110 -2.11 -7.64 5.01
N PHE A 111 -2.56 -6.39 5.03
CA PHE A 111 -3.88 -6.02 4.55
C PHE A 111 -3.99 -6.21 3.04
N ALA A 112 -2.99 -5.80 2.26
CA ALA A 112 -3.00 -5.97 0.81
C ALA A 112 -3.12 -7.44 0.39
N LEU A 113 -2.38 -8.34 1.05
CA LEU A 113 -2.43 -9.78 0.78
C LEU A 113 -3.74 -10.41 1.24
N HIS A 114 -4.26 -10.02 2.40
CA HIS A 114 -5.56 -10.49 2.87
C HIS A 114 -6.67 -10.08 1.89
N TYR A 115 -6.66 -8.82 1.44
CA TYR A 115 -7.62 -8.34 0.45
C TYR A 115 -7.50 -9.10 -0.88
N ALA A 116 -6.28 -9.50 -1.27
CA ALA A 116 -6.06 -10.33 -2.46
C ALA A 116 -6.68 -11.72 -2.31
N VAL A 117 -6.47 -12.38 -1.16
CA VAL A 117 -7.08 -13.68 -0.88
C VAL A 117 -8.61 -13.58 -0.82
N HIS A 118 -9.13 -12.53 -0.20
CA HIS A 118 -10.58 -12.28 -0.18
C HIS A 118 -11.15 -12.14 -1.59
N ARG A 119 -10.58 -11.28 -2.45
CA ARG A 119 -11.04 -11.11 -3.84
C ARG A 119 -10.97 -12.41 -4.65
N HIS A 120 -9.94 -13.22 -4.39
CA HIS A 120 -9.86 -14.55 -4.98
C HIS A 120 -11.02 -15.45 -4.53
N TYR A 121 -11.34 -15.47 -3.23
CA TYR A 121 -12.47 -16.23 -2.70
C TYR A 121 -13.83 -15.74 -3.19
N THR A 122 -13.96 -14.47 -3.54
CA THR A 122 -15.18 -13.89 -4.11
C THR A 122 -15.26 -13.99 -5.64
N GLY A 123 -14.35 -14.73 -6.28
CA GLY A 123 -14.50 -15.16 -7.67
C GLY A 123 -13.42 -14.68 -8.65
N GLU A 124 -12.45 -13.89 -8.21
CA GLU A 124 -11.37 -13.44 -9.10
C GLU A 124 -10.24 -14.47 -9.23
N SER A 125 -9.70 -14.57 -10.45
CA SER A 125 -8.54 -15.43 -10.71
C SER A 125 -7.32 -14.89 -9.98
N PRO A 126 -6.53 -15.74 -9.29
CA PRO A 126 -5.29 -15.31 -8.65
C PRO A 126 -4.22 -14.84 -9.66
N GLN A 127 -4.35 -15.21 -10.93
CA GLN A 127 -3.47 -14.74 -12.00
C GLN A 127 -3.77 -13.28 -12.37
N ASP A 128 -5.02 -12.86 -12.26
CA ASP A 128 -5.48 -11.51 -12.61
C ASP A 128 -5.44 -10.53 -11.43
N LEU A 129 -5.16 -11.02 -10.22
CA LEU A 129 -4.94 -10.21 -9.03
C LEU A 129 -3.45 -9.92 -8.87
N TYR A 130 -3.07 -8.64 -8.92
CA TYR A 130 -1.69 -8.19 -8.83
C TYR A 130 -1.49 -7.25 -7.66
N LEU A 131 -0.50 -7.54 -6.83
CA LEU A 131 0.04 -6.62 -5.85
C LEU A 131 1.02 -5.67 -6.55
N LEU A 132 0.64 -4.41 -6.69
CA LEU A 132 1.55 -3.32 -7.06
C LEU A 132 2.22 -2.79 -5.80
N VAL A 133 3.54 -2.67 -5.81
CA VAL A 133 4.32 -1.92 -4.83
C VAL A 133 4.98 -0.72 -5.51
N VAL A 134 5.04 0.41 -4.80
CA VAL A 134 5.70 1.64 -5.25
C VAL A 134 6.72 2.10 -4.20
N ASP A 135 7.87 2.60 -4.65
CA ASP A 135 8.77 3.41 -3.82
C ASP A 135 8.29 4.87 -3.89
N THR A 136 7.79 5.39 -2.78
CA THR A 136 7.11 6.70 -2.71
C THR A 136 8.06 7.88 -2.86
N THR A 137 9.37 7.66 -2.86
CA THR A 137 10.38 8.69 -3.14
C THR A 137 10.27 9.29 -4.55
N GLN A 138 9.53 8.64 -5.45
CA GLN A 138 9.24 9.14 -6.80
C GLN A 138 8.21 10.28 -6.81
N PHE A 139 7.44 10.44 -5.74
CA PHE A 139 6.31 11.37 -5.73
C PHE A 139 6.67 12.70 -5.05
N PRO A 140 6.19 13.84 -5.57
CA PRO A 140 6.29 15.11 -4.87
C PRO A 140 5.44 15.10 -3.59
N GLU A 141 5.79 15.97 -2.65
CA GLU A 141 4.97 16.22 -1.46
C GLU A 141 3.54 16.59 -1.85
N GLY A 142 2.56 16.04 -1.14
CA GLY A 142 1.14 16.25 -1.45
C GLY A 142 0.57 15.33 -2.52
N ALA A 143 1.35 14.48 -3.20
CA ALA A 143 0.78 13.47 -4.10
C ALA A 143 -0.03 12.38 -3.35
N LEU A 144 0.32 12.17 -2.08
CA LEU A 144 -0.29 11.21 -1.18
C LEU A 144 -0.68 11.91 0.12
N ILE A 145 -1.78 11.46 0.72
CA ILE A 145 -2.17 11.85 2.08
C ILE A 145 -2.60 10.61 2.86
N ARG A 146 -2.29 10.57 4.15
CA ARG A 146 -2.81 9.54 5.03
C ARG A 146 -4.31 9.76 5.26
N ASP A 147 -5.09 8.69 5.15
CA ASP A 147 -6.55 8.73 5.29
C ASP A 147 -6.99 9.15 6.70
N LEU A 148 -6.28 8.72 7.75
CA LEU A 148 -6.70 8.86 9.15
C LEU A 148 -6.85 10.33 9.53
N GLU A 149 -5.90 11.17 9.10
CA GLU A 149 -5.91 12.59 9.37
C GLU A 149 -6.87 13.35 8.45
N ALA A 150 -7.07 12.88 7.21
CA ALA A 150 -8.17 13.36 6.37
C ALA A 150 -9.53 13.09 7.03
N ILE A 151 -9.76 11.88 7.55
CA ILE A 151 -10.97 11.52 8.29
C ILE A 151 -11.09 12.40 9.54
N ASP A 152 -10.02 12.54 10.34
CA ASP A 152 -10.06 13.34 11.58
C ASP A 152 -10.43 14.80 11.32
N ALA A 153 -9.89 15.39 10.26
CA ALA A 153 -10.14 16.78 9.89
C ALA A 153 -11.59 17.00 9.42
N PHE A 154 -12.21 16.03 8.75
CA PHE A 154 -13.52 16.20 8.12
C PHE A 154 -14.69 15.47 8.82
N ARG A 155 -14.44 14.62 9.82
CA ARG A 155 -15.49 13.80 10.47
C ARG A 155 -16.64 14.59 11.10
N SER A 156 -16.40 15.82 11.57
CA SER A 156 -17.46 16.67 12.15
C SER A 156 -18.45 17.20 11.10
N TYR A 157 -18.11 17.09 9.81
CA TYR A 157 -18.95 17.49 8.69
C TYR A 157 -19.65 16.30 8.01
N SER A 158 -19.45 15.08 8.54
CA SER A 158 -20.15 13.86 8.16
C SER A 158 -21.67 14.06 8.20
N ARG A 159 -22.36 13.75 7.10
CA ARG A 159 -23.84 13.76 7.08
C ARG A 159 -24.43 12.42 7.52
N ILE A 160 -23.62 11.36 7.51
CA ILE A 160 -23.99 10.07 8.05
C ILE A 160 -23.94 10.16 9.58
N ALA A 161 -25.00 9.66 10.23
CA ALA A 161 -25.10 9.70 11.69
C ALA A 161 -23.92 8.96 12.36
N PRO A 162 -23.40 9.43 13.51
CA PRO A 162 -22.19 8.87 14.13
C PRO A 162 -22.25 7.39 14.54
N ASP A 163 -23.46 6.85 14.74
CA ASP A 163 -23.75 5.45 15.04
C ASP A 163 -23.81 4.56 13.78
N LYS A 164 -23.92 5.18 12.60
CA LYS A 164 -23.84 4.52 11.30
C LYS A 164 -22.40 4.49 10.80
N ASP A 165 -22.19 3.89 9.63
CA ASP A 165 -20.88 3.77 8.98
C ASP A 165 -20.36 5.10 8.41
N GLY A 166 -20.40 6.21 9.16
CA GLY A 166 -19.86 7.51 8.73
C GLY A 166 -18.37 7.72 9.08
N LEU A 167 -17.82 8.89 8.75
CA LEU A 167 -16.40 9.22 9.05
C LEU A 167 -16.08 9.12 10.55
N GLN A 168 -17.02 9.50 11.42
CA GLN A 168 -16.81 9.43 12.87
C GLN A 168 -16.55 8.00 13.36
N ARG A 169 -17.24 7.01 12.76
CA ARG A 169 -17.05 5.59 13.09
C ARG A 169 -15.76 5.06 12.49
N LEU A 170 -15.45 5.39 11.24
CA LEU A 170 -14.17 5.05 10.60
C LEU A 170 -12.99 5.57 11.41
N TRP A 171 -13.05 6.82 11.87
CA TRP A 171 -12.02 7.41 12.72
C TRP A 171 -11.82 6.60 14.00
N ARG A 172 -12.89 6.28 14.73
CA ARG A 172 -12.78 5.52 16.00
C ARG A 172 -12.09 4.17 15.82
N TRP A 173 -12.34 3.50 14.70
CA TRP A 173 -11.67 2.22 14.39
C TRP A 173 -10.20 2.44 14.01
N ARG A 174 -9.94 3.41 13.12
CA ARG A 174 -8.62 3.66 12.54
C ARG A 174 -7.69 4.45 13.47
N SER A 175 -8.19 5.15 14.48
CA SER A 175 -7.37 5.81 15.49
C SER A 175 -6.88 4.85 16.59
N GLY A 176 -7.42 3.62 16.61
CA GLY A 176 -7.00 2.54 17.51
C GLY A 176 -6.18 1.47 16.79
N ASN A 177 -6.27 0.24 17.27
CA ASN A 177 -5.47 -0.89 16.76
C ASN A 177 -5.94 -1.45 15.41
N ALA A 178 -7.06 -0.96 14.87
CA ALA A 178 -7.63 -1.47 13.63
C ALA A 178 -7.12 -0.74 12.37
N TYR A 179 -6.19 0.20 12.52
CA TYR A 179 -5.63 0.92 11.38
C TYR A 179 -4.83 -0.01 10.47
N PHE A 180 -5.16 -0.04 9.19
CA PHE A 180 -4.44 -0.84 8.18
C PHE A 180 -3.60 0.03 7.22
N GLY A 181 -3.31 1.29 7.59
CA GLY A 181 -2.31 2.09 6.89
C GLY A 181 -2.78 2.61 5.53
N GLU A 182 -4.02 3.07 5.40
CA GLU A 182 -4.53 3.56 4.11
C GLU A 182 -3.96 4.95 3.76
N TYR A 183 -3.62 5.14 2.49
CA TYR A 183 -3.20 6.42 1.93
C TYR A 183 -4.00 6.68 0.66
N LEU A 184 -4.22 7.94 0.34
CA LEU A 184 -5.01 8.35 -0.81
C LEU A 184 -4.13 9.13 -1.78
N SER A 185 -4.33 8.91 -3.08
CA SER A 185 -3.89 9.80 -4.16
C SER A 185 -5.10 10.30 -4.96
N GLN A 186 -4.91 11.31 -5.83
CA GLN A 186 -6.00 11.88 -6.64
C GLN A 186 -5.75 11.74 -8.14
N GLY A 187 -6.81 11.59 -8.92
CA GLY A 187 -6.78 11.55 -10.39
C GLY A 187 -5.88 10.46 -10.92
N ARG A 188 -4.95 10.86 -11.79
CA ARG A 188 -3.92 10.00 -12.35
C ARG A 188 -2.58 10.26 -11.66
N LEU A 189 -1.99 9.20 -11.13
CA LEU A 189 -0.65 9.15 -10.55
C LEU A 189 0.29 8.45 -11.54
N PRO A 190 1.15 9.20 -12.26
CA PRO A 190 2.20 8.59 -13.10
C PRO A 190 3.16 7.76 -12.25
N LEU A 191 3.64 6.64 -12.79
CA LEU A 191 4.61 5.77 -12.13
C LEU A 191 5.90 5.68 -12.94
N GLU A 192 7.03 5.69 -12.23
CA GLU A 192 8.33 5.35 -12.79
C GLU A 192 8.51 3.83 -12.74
N THR A 193 8.84 3.22 -13.89
CA THR A 193 8.96 1.76 -14.02
C THR A 193 10.07 1.15 -13.16
N GLU A 194 11.05 1.96 -12.74
CA GLU A 194 12.16 1.57 -11.88
C GLU A 194 11.83 1.67 -10.38
N LEU A 195 10.76 2.40 -10.06
CA LEU A 195 10.29 2.69 -8.70
C LEU A 195 8.90 2.10 -8.43
N CYS A 196 8.45 1.18 -9.28
CA CYS A 196 7.30 0.35 -9.01
C CYS A 196 7.51 -1.08 -9.51
N GLU A 197 6.76 -2.02 -8.95
CA GLU A 197 6.73 -3.40 -9.44
C GLU A 197 5.39 -4.05 -9.12
N ARG A 198 4.94 -4.94 -10.00
CA ARG A 198 3.73 -5.73 -9.79
C ARG A 198 4.04 -7.22 -9.77
N VAL A 199 3.37 -7.95 -8.87
CA VAL A 199 3.47 -9.41 -8.75
C VAL A 199 2.07 -9.99 -8.62
N SER A 200 1.77 -11.08 -9.35
CA SER A 200 0.45 -11.73 -9.23
C SER A 200 0.31 -12.50 -7.93
N LEU A 201 -0.93 -12.61 -7.43
CA LEU A 201 -1.25 -13.47 -6.29
C LEU A 201 -0.90 -14.93 -6.59
N GLN A 202 -1.05 -15.37 -7.84
CA GLN A 202 -0.63 -16.71 -8.29
C GLN A 202 0.88 -16.94 -8.05
N ALA A 203 1.74 -16.01 -8.48
CA ALA A 203 3.18 -16.14 -8.29
C ALA A 203 3.56 -16.20 -6.80
N LEU A 204 2.93 -15.35 -5.97
CA LEU A 204 3.14 -15.38 -4.51
C LEU A 204 2.66 -16.70 -3.89
N ARG A 205 1.54 -17.26 -4.36
CA ARG A 205 1.04 -18.55 -3.90
C ARG A 205 2.01 -19.68 -4.21
N GLU A 206 2.50 -19.74 -5.46
CA GLU A 206 3.47 -20.75 -5.91
C GLU A 206 4.82 -20.62 -5.19
N ALA A 207 5.23 -19.39 -4.87
CA ALA A 207 6.40 -19.12 -4.05
C ALA A 207 6.23 -19.46 -2.56
N GLY A 208 5.03 -19.86 -2.12
CA GLY A 208 4.80 -20.42 -0.79
C GLY A 208 4.17 -19.45 0.21
N LEU A 209 3.45 -18.42 -0.23
CA LEU A 209 2.81 -17.45 0.67
C LEU A 209 1.87 -18.12 1.68
N ARG A 210 1.11 -19.14 1.25
CA ARG A 210 0.22 -19.90 2.13
C ARG A 210 0.96 -20.66 3.22
N SER A 211 2.15 -21.17 2.92
CA SER A 211 2.97 -21.86 3.91
C SER A 211 3.63 -20.89 4.88
N LEU A 212 3.96 -19.67 4.43
CA LEU A 212 4.56 -18.65 5.28
C LEU A 212 3.56 -18.09 6.28
N PHE A 213 2.33 -17.79 5.84
CA PHE A 213 1.29 -17.25 6.71
C PHE A 213 -0.10 -17.84 6.40
N PRO A 214 -0.42 -19.02 6.96
CA PRO A 214 -1.66 -19.73 6.68
C PRO A 214 -2.95 -18.97 7.01
N ALA A 215 -2.92 -18.10 8.03
CA ALA A 215 -4.09 -17.37 8.52
C ALA A 215 -4.72 -16.44 7.47
N LEU A 216 -3.94 -15.98 6.47
CA LEU A 216 -4.47 -15.23 5.32
C LEU A 216 -5.58 -15.98 4.57
N TRP A 217 -5.62 -17.32 4.66
CA TRP A 217 -6.57 -18.19 3.97
C TRP A 217 -7.77 -18.62 4.83
N TYR A 218 -7.89 -18.15 6.08
CA TYR A 218 -9.07 -18.41 6.90
C TYR A 218 -10.34 -17.88 6.22
N ARG A 219 -11.42 -18.67 6.27
CA ARG A 219 -12.69 -18.36 5.60
C ARG A 219 -13.71 -17.67 6.51
N ASP A 220 -13.44 -17.71 7.80
CA ASP A 220 -14.28 -17.27 8.92
C ASP A 220 -13.79 -15.95 9.55
N LEU A 221 -12.94 -15.20 8.83
CA LEU A 221 -12.54 -13.86 9.26
C LEU A 221 -13.75 -12.91 9.31
N PRO A 222 -13.75 -11.93 10.22
CA PRO A 222 -14.82 -10.94 10.31
C PRO A 222 -15.13 -10.28 8.96
N ALA A 223 -16.40 -10.02 8.70
CA ALA A 223 -16.85 -9.35 7.47
C ALA A 223 -16.32 -7.92 7.31
N THR A 224 -15.84 -7.29 8.40
CA THR A 224 -15.22 -5.96 8.35
C THR A 224 -13.71 -6.07 8.15
N TRP A 225 -13.16 -5.24 7.26
CA TRP A 225 -11.71 -5.17 7.02
C TRP A 225 -10.89 -4.95 8.29
N CYS A 226 -11.38 -4.04 9.15
CA CYS A 226 -10.78 -3.76 10.45
C CYS A 226 -10.74 -5.00 11.36
N GLY A 227 -11.84 -5.73 11.45
CA GLY A 227 -11.93 -6.95 12.25
C GLY A 227 -11.00 -8.05 11.73
N ALA A 228 -10.98 -8.29 10.41
CA ALA A 228 -10.10 -9.28 9.81
C ALA A 228 -8.62 -8.96 10.06
N VAL A 229 -8.20 -7.70 9.91
CA VAL A 229 -6.83 -7.26 10.19
C VAL A 229 -6.45 -7.47 11.66
N LEU A 230 -7.37 -7.21 12.60
CA LEU A 230 -7.11 -7.43 14.02
C LEU A 230 -6.84 -8.91 14.33
N ILE A 231 -7.66 -9.82 13.82
CA ILE A 231 -7.46 -11.27 14.00
C ILE A 231 -6.13 -11.70 13.39
N LEU A 232 -5.84 -11.29 12.16
CA LEU A 232 -4.58 -11.63 11.50
C LEU A 232 -3.35 -11.09 12.27
N ARG A 233 -3.44 -9.92 12.89
CA ARG A 233 -2.38 -9.38 13.76
C ARG A 233 -2.22 -10.18 15.05
N MET A 234 -3.33 -10.65 15.64
CA MET A 234 -3.27 -11.55 16.79
C MET A 234 -2.53 -12.84 16.45
N GLU A 235 -2.77 -13.41 15.26
CA GLU A 235 -2.05 -14.60 14.78
C GLU A 235 -0.54 -14.37 14.63
N LEU A 236 -0.11 -13.18 14.20
CA LEU A 236 1.31 -12.84 14.13
C LEU A 236 1.95 -12.76 15.53
N GLY A 237 1.19 -12.33 16.53
CA GLY A 237 1.67 -12.18 17.91
C GLY A 237 1.54 -13.43 18.79
N SER A 238 0.80 -14.46 18.36
CA SER A 238 0.45 -15.61 19.21
C SER A 238 1.50 -16.73 19.26
N SER A 239 2.51 -16.69 18.37
CA SER A 239 3.47 -17.78 18.24
C SER A 239 4.59 -17.74 19.27
N SER A 240 4.76 -18.87 19.96
CA SER A 240 5.90 -19.12 20.86
C SER A 240 7.13 -19.69 20.13
N THR A 241 6.97 -20.08 18.87
CA THR A 241 8.02 -20.78 18.11
C THR A 241 9.02 -19.80 17.49
N GLY A 242 10.30 -20.11 17.58
CA GLY A 242 11.37 -19.30 16.99
C GLY A 242 11.38 -19.37 15.47
N MET A 243 11.91 -18.32 14.83
CA MET A 243 12.14 -18.30 13.38
C MET A 243 13.12 -19.40 12.96
N GLU A 244 12.76 -20.16 11.91
CA GLU A 244 13.58 -21.24 11.37
C GLU A 244 14.15 -20.89 9.99
N ALA A 245 15.19 -21.61 9.56
CA ALA A 245 15.80 -21.45 8.23
C ALA A 245 14.77 -21.55 7.09
N GLY A 246 13.79 -22.45 7.24
CA GLY A 246 12.70 -22.63 6.28
C GLY A 246 11.82 -21.38 6.12
N ASP A 247 11.62 -20.60 7.20
CA ASP A 247 10.85 -19.35 7.15
C ASP A 247 11.60 -18.30 6.33
N VAL A 248 12.90 -18.17 6.57
CA VAL A 248 13.77 -17.24 5.83
C VAL A 248 13.84 -17.61 4.35
N ARG A 249 14.05 -18.88 4.02
CA ARG A 249 14.07 -19.34 2.62
C ARG A 249 12.75 -19.08 1.90
N ARG A 250 11.61 -19.24 2.59
CA ARG A 250 10.29 -18.91 2.03
C ARG A 250 10.15 -17.42 1.76
N ALA A 251 10.53 -16.56 2.72
CA ALA A 251 10.50 -15.12 2.53
C ALA A 251 11.41 -14.65 1.38
N ILE A 252 12.60 -15.25 1.26
CA ILE A 252 13.51 -15.03 0.12
C ILE A 252 12.87 -15.44 -1.20
N ARG A 253 12.22 -16.61 -1.27
CA ARG A 253 11.54 -17.07 -2.48
C ARG A 253 10.38 -16.14 -2.88
N LEU A 254 9.59 -15.68 -1.92
CA LEU A 254 8.51 -14.71 -2.14
C LEU A 254 9.04 -13.37 -2.64
N ALA A 255 10.12 -12.88 -2.04
CA ALA A 255 10.81 -11.69 -2.53
C ALA A 255 11.42 -11.89 -3.92
N GLY A 256 11.79 -13.12 -4.28
CA GLY A 256 12.25 -13.48 -5.62
C GLY A 256 11.21 -13.28 -6.73
N CYS A 257 9.91 -13.22 -6.39
CA CYS A 257 8.86 -12.86 -7.34
C CYS A 257 8.97 -11.41 -7.83
N PHE A 258 9.73 -10.56 -7.13
CA PHE A 258 10.05 -9.20 -7.52
C PHE A 258 11.36 -9.21 -8.34
N ASN A 259 11.24 -8.97 -9.65
CA ASN A 259 12.35 -8.88 -10.59
C ASN A 259 13.25 -7.68 -10.28
N ASN A 260 12.69 -6.56 -9.83
CA ASN A 260 13.46 -5.39 -9.50
C ASN A 260 14.14 -5.54 -8.14
N ARG A 261 15.47 -5.54 -8.17
CA ARG A 261 16.34 -5.75 -7.01
C ARG A 261 16.11 -4.74 -5.89
N ARG A 262 15.60 -3.55 -6.22
CA ARG A 262 15.28 -2.50 -5.24
C ARG A 262 14.21 -2.97 -4.24
N PHE A 263 13.29 -3.84 -4.67
CA PHE A 263 12.21 -4.33 -3.80
C PHE A 263 12.57 -5.63 -3.09
N ARG A 264 13.45 -6.47 -3.65
CA ARG A 264 13.76 -7.80 -3.09
C ARG A 264 14.09 -7.77 -1.60
N MET A 265 15.11 -7.01 -1.19
CA MET A 265 15.52 -6.96 0.22
C MET A 265 14.43 -6.41 1.14
N PRO A 266 13.81 -5.24 0.87
CA PRO A 266 12.65 -4.78 1.63
C PRO A 266 11.52 -5.82 1.73
N MET A 267 11.20 -6.51 0.63
CA MET A 267 10.16 -7.53 0.61
C MET A 267 10.53 -8.75 1.47
N VAL A 268 11.80 -9.17 1.53
CA VAL A 268 12.22 -10.24 2.46
C VAL A 268 11.83 -9.87 3.90
N PHE A 269 12.18 -8.67 4.34
CA PHE A 269 11.86 -8.22 5.70
C PHE A 269 10.35 -8.10 5.92
N MET A 270 9.61 -7.59 4.94
CA MET A 270 8.15 -7.48 5.05
C MET A 270 7.47 -8.85 5.11
N PHE A 271 7.90 -9.83 4.29
CA PHE A 271 7.38 -11.20 4.36
C PHE A 271 7.77 -11.88 5.67
N LEU A 272 9.01 -11.70 6.16
CA LEU A 272 9.40 -12.19 7.48
C LEU A 272 8.55 -11.58 8.60
N GLY A 273 8.14 -10.32 8.47
CA GLY A 273 7.20 -9.68 9.38
C GLY A 273 5.78 -10.27 9.35
N LEU A 274 5.44 -11.04 8.31
CA LEU A 274 4.20 -11.82 8.23
C LEU A 274 4.38 -13.26 8.72
N CYS A 275 5.58 -13.66 9.12
CA CYS A 275 5.82 -14.98 9.66
C CYS A 275 5.45 -14.96 11.15
N PRO A 276 4.49 -15.78 11.62
CA PRO A 276 4.08 -15.83 13.03
C PRO A 276 5.15 -16.61 13.80
N ARG A 277 6.31 -15.99 14.03
CA ARG A 277 7.45 -16.57 14.71
C ARG A 277 8.08 -15.53 15.63
N ARG A 278 8.61 -16.00 16.75
CA ARG A 278 9.39 -15.17 17.66
C ARG A 278 10.74 -14.86 17.03
N VAL A 279 11.06 -13.57 16.95
CA VAL A 279 12.41 -13.09 16.61
C VAL A 279 13.26 -13.21 17.88
N GLY A 280 14.16 -14.19 17.90
CA GLY A 280 15.14 -14.39 18.97
C GLY A 280 16.54 -13.90 18.58
N ASP A 281 17.48 -13.97 19.52
CA ASP A 281 18.85 -13.42 19.37
C ASP A 281 19.61 -14.01 18.16
N GLY A 282 19.29 -15.24 17.75
CA GLY A 282 19.90 -15.90 16.58
C GLY A 282 19.29 -15.51 15.22
N ALA A 283 18.19 -14.75 15.19
CA ALA A 283 17.44 -14.49 13.95
C ALA A 283 18.26 -13.70 12.92
N ALA A 284 19.07 -12.74 13.36
CA ALA A 284 19.92 -11.95 12.45
C ALA A 284 21.02 -12.80 11.81
N ALA A 285 21.68 -13.68 12.59
CA ALA A 285 22.70 -14.59 12.07
C ALA A 285 22.11 -15.64 11.11
N LEU A 286 20.92 -16.15 11.43
CA LEU A 286 20.17 -17.03 10.56
C LEU A 286 19.82 -16.35 9.23
N LEU A 287 19.28 -15.12 9.28
CA LEU A 287 18.94 -14.35 8.10
C LEU A 287 20.18 -14.08 7.23
N GLY A 288 21.29 -13.65 7.84
CA GLY A 288 22.54 -13.38 7.11
C GLY A 288 23.05 -14.61 6.37
N ARG A 289 23.04 -15.78 7.02
CA ARG A 289 23.47 -17.04 6.40
C ARG A 289 22.59 -17.42 5.20
N GLU A 290 21.28 -17.45 5.36
CA GLU A 290 20.37 -17.86 4.27
C GLU A 290 20.37 -16.85 3.11
N LEU A 291 20.60 -15.56 3.36
CA LEU A 291 20.76 -14.56 2.30
C LEU A 291 22.04 -14.77 1.49
N LEU A 292 23.15 -15.13 2.14
CA LEU A 292 24.44 -15.39 1.47
C LEU A 292 24.39 -16.68 0.64
N GLU A 293 23.70 -17.71 1.13
CA GLU A 293 23.57 -19.00 0.46
C GLU A 293 22.52 -19.00 -0.67
N SER A 294 21.61 -18.02 -0.69
CA SER A 294 20.53 -18.00 -1.67
C SER A 294 21.01 -17.59 -3.05
N SER A 295 20.78 -18.42 -4.06
CA SER A 295 21.04 -18.10 -5.47
C SER A 295 20.28 -16.87 -5.99
N GLU A 296 19.14 -16.54 -5.37
CA GLU A 296 18.35 -15.32 -5.66
C GLU A 296 19.13 -14.02 -5.38
N PHE A 297 20.13 -14.10 -4.48
CA PHE A 297 20.95 -12.97 -4.04
C PHE A 297 22.45 -13.18 -4.33
N ALA A 298 22.95 -14.42 -4.32
CA ALA A 298 24.35 -14.79 -4.53
C ALA A 298 24.86 -14.51 -5.95
N GLY A 299 23.96 -14.31 -6.92
CA GLY A 299 24.34 -14.06 -8.31
C GLY A 299 25.22 -12.82 -8.57
N LYS A 300 25.28 -11.81 -7.69
CA LYS A 300 26.11 -10.59 -7.92
C LYS A 300 26.56 -9.87 -6.64
N LEU A 301 27.11 -10.59 -5.67
CA LEU A 301 27.95 -10.04 -4.59
C LEU A 301 29.44 -10.25 -4.90
N ARG A 302 29.86 -10.06 -6.16
CA ARG A 302 31.27 -9.86 -6.49
C ARG A 302 31.55 -8.37 -6.32
N LEU A 303 32.27 -8.03 -5.24
CA LEU A 303 32.89 -6.71 -5.11
C LEU A 303 33.75 -6.44 -6.35
N PRO A 304 33.68 -5.25 -6.97
CA PRO A 304 34.59 -4.90 -8.04
C PRO A 304 35.98 -4.66 -7.42
N GLY A 305 36.97 -5.45 -7.84
CA GLY A 305 38.37 -5.19 -7.53
C GLY A 305 38.97 -6.12 -6.48
N GLY A 306 39.37 -7.31 -6.93
CA GLY A 306 40.28 -8.19 -6.20
C GLY A 306 41.11 -8.97 -7.21
N SER A 307 41.94 -8.26 -7.98
CA SER A 307 42.94 -8.90 -8.84
C SER A 307 43.92 -9.66 -7.94
N ALA A 308 43.88 -10.98 -7.97
CA ALA A 308 44.96 -11.80 -7.42
C ALA A 308 46.25 -11.44 -8.16
N LYS A 309 47.18 -10.76 -7.48
CA LYS A 309 48.56 -10.68 -7.95
C LYS A 309 49.17 -12.07 -7.81
N GLN A 310 49.52 -12.68 -8.93
CA GLN A 310 50.50 -13.77 -8.95
C GLN A 310 51.81 -13.23 -8.37
N LEU A 311 52.33 -13.90 -7.34
CA LEU A 311 53.72 -13.76 -6.93
C LEU A 311 54.60 -14.41 -8.00
N PRO A 312 55.72 -13.80 -8.41
CA PRO A 312 56.68 -14.47 -9.27
C PRO A 312 57.44 -15.51 -8.44
N ASP A 313 57.64 -16.68 -9.05
CA ASP A 313 58.55 -17.69 -8.54
C ASP A 313 59.97 -17.12 -8.47
N ASN A 314 60.58 -17.21 -7.29
CA ASN A 314 62.01 -17.29 -7.05
C ASN A 314 62.25 -17.96 -5.70
#